data_AF-A0A1L9RSA7-F1
#
_entry.id   AF-A0A1L9RSA7-F1
#
_cell.length_a   1.000
_cell.length_b   1.000
_cell.length_c   1.000
_cell.angle_alpha   90.00
_cell.angle_beta   90.00
_cell.angle_gamma   90.00
#
_symmetry.space_group_name_H-M   'P 1'
#
loop_
_entity.id
_entity.type
_entity.pdbx_description
1 polymer ?
#
loop_
_entity_poly.entity_id
_entity_poly.type
_entity_poly.pdbx_seq_one_letter_code
_entity_poly.pdbx_strand_id
1 'polypeptide(L)'
;MANYSAPVEGITGGYTGDSLAIQAIIATFLAGALYSALELLILIFFSFHVYHGLYFWSLLLSTALGIVPQAIGLLLKYFQLAPIWIPVTLSTAGWAIMVTGQSVVLYSRLHLIVRSRYILRFVRYMIILDAIVLQIPQIILSYGAVYAGPGFSHMYNIWAKVQLTGFFVQEIIISSIFIVQAFWLLRIHPHRSGRRKAIMEQLLVINAVIILMDISLLVLEYLDLFILQTVLKTFFYTVKLKLEFAVLSRLVSFVHYDYEQDSSTFS
;
A
#
# COMPACT_ATOMS: atom_id res chain seq x y z
N MET A 1 -32.36 -3.26 -14.63
CA MET A 1 -31.59 -4.52 -14.82
C MET A 1 -30.16 -4.11 -15.10
N ALA A 2 -29.22 -4.43 -14.20
CA ALA A 2 -27.81 -4.08 -14.39
C ALA A 2 -27.26 -4.83 -15.61
N ASN A 3 -26.67 -4.09 -16.56
CA ASN A 3 -26.17 -4.65 -17.80
C ASN A 3 -24.78 -5.25 -17.54
N TYR A 4 -24.72 -6.53 -17.15
CA TYR A 4 -23.48 -7.25 -16.79
C TYR A 4 -22.50 -7.48 -17.95
N SER A 5 -22.85 -7.05 -19.17
CA SER A 5 -22.07 -7.21 -20.40
C SER A 5 -21.36 -5.92 -20.85
N ALA A 6 -21.62 -4.78 -20.21
CA ALA A 6 -20.84 -3.57 -20.45
C ALA A 6 -19.54 -3.61 -19.62
N PRO A 7 -18.36 -3.35 -20.20
CA PRO A 7 -17.13 -3.20 -19.42
C PRO A 7 -17.33 -2.07 -18.41
N VAL A 8 -16.94 -2.30 -17.15
CA VAL A 8 -17.04 -1.29 -16.09
C VAL A 8 -16.30 -0.03 -16.56
N GLU A 9 -16.94 1.12 -16.41
CA GLU A 9 -16.39 2.40 -16.84
C GLU A 9 -15.01 2.66 -16.22
N GLY A 10 -14.06 3.14 -17.04
CA GLY A 10 -12.69 3.44 -16.62
C GLY A 10 -11.68 2.29 -16.76
N ILE A 11 -12.10 1.08 -17.18
CA ILE A 11 -11.17 -0.03 -17.45
C ILE A 11 -10.38 0.22 -18.75
N THR A 12 -11.05 0.51 -19.86
CA THR A 12 -10.42 0.60 -21.20
C THR A 12 -10.21 2.02 -21.71
N GLY A 13 -10.66 3.04 -20.98
CA GLY A 13 -10.61 4.44 -21.41
C GLY A 13 -10.65 5.43 -20.25
N GLY A 14 -10.69 6.72 -20.59
CA GLY A 14 -10.86 7.80 -19.61
C GLY A 14 -12.26 7.83 -19.00
N TYR A 15 -12.50 8.74 -18.07
CA TYR A 15 -13.82 8.92 -17.49
C TYR A 15 -14.74 9.55 -18.56
N THR A 16 -15.85 8.88 -18.88
CA THR A 16 -16.79 9.27 -19.94
C THR A 16 -18.07 9.94 -19.42
N GLY A 17 -18.18 10.13 -18.10
CA GLY A 17 -19.32 10.81 -17.49
C GLY A 17 -19.17 12.34 -17.46
N ASP A 18 -20.28 13.06 -17.54
CA ASP A 18 -20.32 14.53 -17.45
C ASP A 18 -20.43 15.05 -16.00
N SER A 19 -20.39 14.17 -14.99
CA SER A 19 -20.48 14.61 -13.60
C SER A 19 -19.17 15.27 -13.14
N LEU A 20 -19.23 16.59 -12.98
CA LEU A 20 -18.17 17.41 -12.40
C LEU A 20 -17.76 16.91 -11.01
N ALA A 21 -18.71 16.36 -10.24
CA ALA A 21 -18.43 15.81 -8.91
C ALA A 21 -17.42 14.65 -8.96
N ILE A 22 -17.54 13.74 -9.94
CA ILE A 22 -16.61 12.61 -10.08
C ILE A 22 -15.24 13.09 -10.55
N GLN A 23 -15.19 14.03 -11.49
CA GLN A 23 -13.91 14.61 -11.94
C GLN A 23 -13.18 15.34 -10.80
N ALA A 24 -13.92 16.10 -9.98
CA ALA A 24 -13.38 16.77 -8.80
C ALA A 24 -12.82 15.76 -7.80
N ILE A 25 -13.57 14.68 -7.51
CA ILE A 25 -13.11 13.58 -6.65
C ILE A 25 -11.80 12.98 -7.18
N ILE A 26 -11.75 12.62 -8.47
CA ILE A 26 -10.54 12.07 -9.10
C ILE A 26 -9.36 13.02 -8.93
N ALA A 27 -9.53 14.30 -9.28
CA ALA A 27 -8.49 15.31 -9.19
C ALA A 27 -8.01 15.52 -7.75
N THR A 28 -8.94 15.68 -6.79
CA THR A 28 -8.61 15.94 -5.39
C THR A 28 -7.83 14.79 -4.76
N PHE A 29 -8.28 13.54 -4.93
CA PHE A 29 -7.61 12.40 -4.31
C PHE A 29 -6.25 12.10 -4.97
N LEU A 30 -6.13 12.21 -6.29
CA LEU A 30 -4.85 11.99 -6.98
C LEU A 30 -3.85 13.13 -6.71
N ALA A 31 -4.31 14.39 -6.67
CA ALA A 31 -3.47 15.51 -6.26
C ALA A 31 -3.03 15.38 -4.79
N GLY A 32 -3.94 14.97 -3.91
CA GLY A 32 -3.63 14.68 -2.52
C GLY A 32 -2.62 13.53 -2.36
N ALA A 33 -2.75 12.48 -3.18
CA ALA A 33 -1.80 11.37 -3.22
C ALA A 33 -0.41 11.86 -3.65
N LEU A 34 -0.31 12.67 -4.71
CA LEU A 34 0.95 13.25 -5.18
C LEU A 34 1.59 14.17 -4.14
N TYR A 35 0.81 15.07 -3.55
CA TYR A 35 1.28 15.95 -2.49
C TYR A 35 1.83 15.15 -1.30
N SER A 36 1.06 14.18 -0.81
CA SER A 36 1.50 13.33 0.31
C SER A 36 2.71 12.47 -0.05
N ALA A 37 2.84 12.04 -1.30
CA ALA A 37 4.01 11.29 -1.77
C ALA A 37 5.26 12.18 -1.81
N LEU A 38 5.15 13.41 -2.31
CA LEU A 38 6.26 14.36 -2.32
C LEU A 38 6.70 14.73 -0.90
N GLU A 39 5.75 14.99 0.00
CA GLU A 39 6.04 15.22 1.41
C GLU A 39 6.77 14.01 2.02
N LEU A 40 6.29 12.79 1.76
CA LEU A 40 6.92 11.58 2.25
C LEU A 40 8.33 11.38 1.68
N LEU A 41 8.57 11.69 0.40
CA LEU A 41 9.92 11.64 -0.19
C LEU A 41 10.87 12.60 0.51
N ILE A 42 10.43 13.84 0.76
CA ILE A 42 11.23 14.82 1.51
C ILE A 42 11.54 14.26 2.91
N LEU A 43 10.53 13.78 3.63
CA LEU A 43 10.71 13.21 4.97
C LEU A 43 11.67 12.01 5.00
N ILE A 44 11.64 11.15 3.98
CA ILE A 44 12.56 10.02 3.83
C ILE A 44 14.01 10.53 3.74
N PHE A 45 14.30 11.48 2.86
CA PHE A 45 15.66 12.01 2.71
C PHE A 45 16.15 12.78 3.94
N PHE A 46 15.26 13.46 4.66
CA PHE A 46 15.64 14.19 5.88
C PHE A 46 15.79 13.29 7.11
N SER A 47 15.07 12.17 7.20
CA SER A 47 15.06 11.32 8.39
C SER A 47 16.07 10.18 8.36
N PHE A 48 16.50 9.71 7.18
CA PHE A 48 17.43 8.59 7.06
C PHE A 48 18.87 9.06 6.87
N HIS A 49 19.72 8.80 7.86
CA HIS A 49 21.18 9.02 7.75
C HIS A 49 21.93 7.83 7.13
N VAL A 50 21.29 6.64 7.03
CA VAL A 50 21.89 5.42 6.47
C VAL A 50 20.98 4.83 5.41
N TYR A 51 21.44 4.84 4.16
CA TYR A 51 20.65 4.49 2.96
C TYR A 51 20.70 3.00 2.56
N HIS A 52 21.11 2.10 3.45
CA HIS A 52 21.33 0.68 3.12
C HIS A 52 20.23 -0.29 3.60
N GLY A 53 19.24 0.19 4.34
CA GLY A 53 18.18 -0.66 4.90
C GLY A 53 17.15 -1.10 3.85
N LEU A 54 16.69 -2.36 3.92
CA LEU A 54 15.57 -2.86 3.12
C LEU A 54 14.29 -2.03 3.32
N TYR A 55 14.09 -1.50 4.54
CA TYR A 55 13.03 -0.53 4.83
C TYR A 55 13.17 0.74 3.98
N PHE A 56 14.36 1.34 3.96
CA PHE A 56 14.60 2.59 3.23
C PHE A 56 14.31 2.41 1.74
N TRP A 57 14.87 1.37 1.12
CA TRP A 57 14.65 1.11 -0.30
C TRP A 57 13.20 0.77 -0.63
N SER A 58 12.53 -0.05 0.18
CA SER A 58 11.11 -0.38 -0.05
C SER A 58 10.21 0.86 0.08
N LEU A 59 10.43 1.69 1.11
CA LEU A 59 9.68 2.93 1.30
C LEU A 59 9.94 3.95 0.18
N LEU A 60 11.21 4.15 -0.21
CA LEU A 60 11.60 5.07 -1.27
C LEU A 60 11.05 4.62 -2.64
N LEU A 61 11.27 3.37 -3.03
CA LEU A 61 10.82 2.84 -4.33
C LEU A 61 9.30 2.80 -4.40
N SER A 62 8.61 2.40 -3.33
CA SER A 62 7.14 2.40 -3.29
C SER A 62 6.55 3.80 -3.44
N THR A 63 7.23 4.83 -2.90
CA THR A 63 6.76 6.22 -2.98
C THR A 63 7.11 6.86 -4.33
N ALA A 64 8.39 6.80 -4.73
CA ALA A 64 8.92 7.47 -5.91
C ALA A 64 8.54 6.76 -7.22
N LEU A 65 8.61 5.42 -7.25
CA LEU A 65 8.35 4.62 -8.45
C LEU A 65 7.00 3.90 -8.42
N GLY A 66 6.35 3.83 -7.25
CA GLY A 66 5.01 3.26 -7.12
C GLY A 66 3.92 4.32 -7.23
N ILE A 67 3.72 5.05 -6.13
CA ILE A 67 2.61 6.01 -5.98
C ILE A 67 2.66 7.13 -7.01
N VAL A 68 3.82 7.78 -7.20
CA VAL A 68 3.92 8.94 -8.09
C VAL A 68 3.58 8.58 -9.55
N PRO A 69 4.20 7.55 -10.16
CA PRO A 69 3.82 7.06 -11.48
C PRO A 69 2.36 6.63 -11.54
N GLN A 70 1.85 5.95 -10.52
CA GLN A 70 0.46 5.52 -10.52
C GLN A 70 -0.51 6.69 -10.54
N ALA A 71 -0.31 7.70 -9.69
CA ALA A 71 -1.18 8.87 -9.64
C ALA A 71 -1.13 9.68 -10.93
N ILE A 72 0.07 9.90 -11.50
CA ILE A 72 0.23 10.58 -12.79
C ILE A 72 -0.43 9.75 -13.91
N GLY A 73 -0.22 8.43 -13.92
CA GLY A 73 -0.79 7.53 -14.92
C GLY A 73 -2.31 7.55 -14.90
N LEU A 74 -2.93 7.55 -13.71
CA LEU A 74 -4.37 7.66 -13.56
C LEU A 74 -4.92 9.04 -13.96
N LEU A 75 -4.21 10.14 -13.63
CA LEU A 75 -4.58 11.49 -14.09
C LEU A 75 -4.57 11.56 -15.62
N LEU A 76 -3.48 11.12 -16.25
CA LEU A 76 -3.36 11.08 -17.70
C LEU A 76 -4.44 10.19 -18.34
N LYS A 77 -4.78 9.05 -17.71
CA LYS A 77 -5.84 8.14 -18.17
C LYS A 77 -7.21 8.80 -18.11
N TYR A 78 -7.61 9.29 -16.94
CA TYR A 78 -8.98 9.74 -16.70
C TYR A 78 -9.30 11.06 -17.38
N PHE A 79 -8.32 11.96 -17.50
CA PHE A 79 -8.47 13.24 -18.22
C PHE A 79 -8.07 13.15 -19.71
N GLN A 80 -7.72 11.96 -20.21
CA GLN A 80 -7.35 11.73 -21.61
C GLN A 80 -6.24 12.66 -22.14
N LEU A 81 -5.28 13.00 -21.29
CA LEU A 81 -4.23 14.00 -21.59
C LEU A 81 -3.06 13.42 -22.42
N ALA A 82 -3.00 12.11 -22.59
CA ALA A 82 -1.92 11.43 -23.30
C ALA A 82 -2.42 10.20 -24.08
N PRO A 83 -1.68 9.75 -25.10
CA PRO A 83 -1.97 8.50 -25.81
C PRO A 83 -2.04 7.32 -24.84
N ILE A 84 -3.06 6.46 -24.97
CA ILE A 84 -3.46 5.43 -23.98
C ILE A 84 -2.32 4.51 -23.50
N TRP A 85 -1.29 4.28 -24.31
CA TRP A 85 -0.15 3.44 -23.94
C TRP A 85 0.69 4.03 -22.79
N ILE A 86 0.82 5.36 -22.71
CA ILE A 86 1.57 6.07 -21.65
C ILE A 86 0.90 5.89 -20.28
N PRO A 87 -0.38 6.30 -20.07
CA PRO A 87 -1.04 6.17 -18.79
C PRO A 87 -1.21 4.71 -18.36
N VAL A 88 -1.47 3.78 -19.29
CA VAL A 88 -1.60 2.35 -18.96
C VAL A 88 -0.29 1.79 -18.46
N THR A 89 0.83 2.08 -19.14
CA THR A 89 2.16 1.63 -18.70
C THR A 89 2.53 2.23 -17.35
N LEU A 90 2.36 3.55 -17.20
CA LEU A 90 2.75 4.27 -15.99
C LEU A 90 1.91 3.85 -14.78
N SER A 91 0.59 3.71 -14.95
CA SER A 91 -0.32 3.26 -13.89
C SER A 91 -0.09 1.79 -13.51
N THR A 92 0.14 0.91 -14.49
CA THR A 92 0.36 -0.52 -14.24
C THR A 92 1.71 -0.76 -13.56
N ALA A 93 2.78 -0.10 -14.04
CA ALA A 93 4.11 -0.21 -13.42
C ALA A 93 4.13 0.40 -12.01
N GLY A 94 3.53 1.58 -11.84
CA GLY A 94 3.40 2.24 -10.55
C GLY A 94 2.62 1.38 -9.55
N TRP A 95 1.48 0.83 -9.97
CA TRP A 95 0.69 -0.08 -9.16
C TRP A 95 1.48 -1.32 -8.71
N ALA A 96 2.21 -1.97 -9.61
CA ALA A 96 2.97 -3.17 -9.29
C ALA A 96 4.06 -2.90 -8.23
N ILE A 97 4.81 -1.81 -8.39
CA ILE A 97 5.86 -1.40 -7.44
C ILE A 97 5.22 -0.97 -6.11
N MET A 98 4.10 -0.24 -6.14
CA MET A 98 3.42 0.25 -4.96
C MET A 98 2.91 -0.89 -4.07
N VAL A 99 2.20 -1.88 -4.64
CA VAL A 99 1.60 -2.97 -3.86
C VAL A 99 2.66 -3.88 -3.24
N THR A 100 3.68 -4.25 -4.03
CA THR A 100 4.80 -5.06 -3.52
C THR A 100 5.62 -4.28 -2.51
N GLY A 101 5.88 -3.00 -2.78
CA GLY A 101 6.64 -2.12 -1.90
C GLY A 101 6.01 -2.01 -0.51
N GLN A 102 4.69 -1.79 -0.44
CA GLN A 102 3.99 -1.73 0.85
C GLN A 102 4.08 -3.05 1.62
N SER A 103 3.92 -4.18 0.94
CA SER A 103 4.05 -5.51 1.57
C SER A 103 5.44 -5.72 2.17
N VAL A 104 6.47 -5.25 1.48
CA VAL A 104 7.87 -5.31 1.95
C VAL A 104 8.13 -4.35 3.11
N VAL A 105 7.49 -3.17 3.13
CA VAL A 105 7.56 -2.23 4.28
C VAL A 105 6.97 -2.87 5.54
N LEU A 106 5.80 -3.50 5.43
CA LEU A 106 5.18 -4.24 6.54
C LEU A 106 6.07 -5.40 7.02
N TYR A 107 6.64 -6.15 6.09
CA TYR A 107 7.62 -7.20 6.41
C TYR A 107 8.84 -6.66 7.15
N SER A 108 9.38 -5.52 6.71
CA SER A 108 10.54 -4.90 7.35
C SER A 108 10.24 -4.45 8.77
N ARG A 109 9.02 -4.01 9.08
CA ARG A 109 8.60 -3.75 10.46
C ARG A 109 8.44 -5.01 11.27
N LEU A 110 7.82 -6.04 10.69
CA LEU A 110 7.65 -7.33 11.35
C LEU A 110 9.01 -7.92 11.77
N HIS A 111 10.04 -7.73 10.94
CA HIS A 111 11.42 -8.13 11.22
C HIS A 111 12.01 -7.51 12.50
N LEU A 112 11.56 -6.32 12.89
CA LEU A 112 12.06 -5.63 14.10
C LEU A 112 11.43 -6.16 15.39
N ILE A 113 10.22 -6.73 15.32
CA ILE A 113 9.48 -7.25 16.49
C ILE A 113 9.60 -8.76 16.61
N VAL A 114 9.58 -9.48 15.49
CA VAL A 114 9.57 -10.95 15.48
C VAL A 114 10.98 -11.50 15.41
N ARG A 115 11.39 -12.23 16.45
CA ARG A 115 12.70 -12.88 16.51
C ARG A 115 12.74 -14.24 15.79
N SER A 116 11.58 -14.85 15.54
CA SER A 116 11.48 -16.16 14.89
C SER A 116 11.77 -16.07 13.39
N ARG A 117 12.85 -16.72 12.95
CA ARG A 117 13.25 -16.72 11.52
C ARG A 117 12.29 -17.51 10.63
N TYR A 118 11.57 -18.49 11.17
CA TYR A 118 10.61 -19.30 10.41
C TYR A 118 9.43 -18.45 9.91
N ILE A 119 8.84 -17.66 10.81
CA ILE A 119 7.72 -16.76 10.48
C ILE A 119 8.16 -15.72 9.43
N LEU A 120 9.34 -15.13 9.61
CA LEU A 120 9.87 -14.15 8.67
C LEU A 120 10.11 -14.75 7.28
N ARG A 121 10.68 -15.96 7.19
CA ARG A 121 10.85 -16.65 5.90
C ARG A 121 9.51 -16.95 5.25
N PHE A 122 8.53 -17.44 6.02
CA PHE A 122 7.18 -17.71 5.54
C PHE A 122 6.54 -16.44 4.93
N VAL A 123 6.53 -15.33 5.66
CA VAL A 123 5.97 -14.05 5.18
C VAL A 123 6.69 -13.57 3.91
N ARG A 124 8.02 -13.68 3.87
CA ARG A 124 8.79 -13.32 2.67
C ARG A 124 8.40 -14.18 1.46
N TYR A 125 8.26 -15.49 1.63
CA TYR A 125 7.87 -16.38 0.52
C TYR A 125 6.45 -16.10 0.05
N MET A 126 5.53 -15.82 0.96
CA MET A 126 4.17 -15.40 0.64
C MET A 126 4.16 -14.14 -0.24
N ILE A 127 4.88 -13.09 0.16
CA ILE A 127 4.98 -11.83 -0.62
C ILE A 127 5.53 -12.08 -2.03
N ILE A 128 6.56 -12.93 -2.16
CA ILE A 128 7.16 -13.25 -3.47
C ILE A 128 6.18 -14.02 -4.34
N LEU A 129 5.48 -15.01 -3.76
CA LEU A 129 4.51 -15.82 -4.48
C LEU A 129 3.33 -14.98 -4.96
N ASP A 130 2.78 -14.13 -4.09
CA ASP A 130 1.66 -13.24 -4.44
C ASP A 130 2.07 -12.20 -5.48
N ALA A 131 3.29 -11.65 -5.38
CA ALA A 131 3.82 -10.75 -6.40
C ALA A 131 3.87 -11.42 -7.79
N ILE A 132 4.25 -12.69 -7.87
CA ILE A 132 4.32 -13.40 -9.16
C ILE A 132 2.92 -13.82 -9.63
N VAL A 133 2.16 -14.51 -8.78
CA VAL A 133 0.88 -15.14 -9.12
C VAL A 133 -0.21 -14.10 -9.36
N LEU A 134 -0.23 -13.00 -8.59
CA LEU A 134 -1.28 -11.99 -8.71
C LEU A 134 -0.89 -10.84 -9.65
N GLN A 135 0.39 -10.40 -9.69
CA GLN A 135 0.76 -9.26 -10.52
C GLN A 135 0.92 -9.59 -11.99
N ILE A 136 1.55 -10.72 -12.33
CA ILE A 136 1.84 -11.03 -13.74
C ILE A 136 0.53 -11.14 -14.55
N PRO A 137 -0.49 -11.91 -14.12
CA PRO A 137 -1.73 -11.97 -14.88
C PRO A 137 -2.46 -10.61 -14.89
N GLN A 138 -2.39 -9.83 -13.81
CA GLN A 138 -3.00 -8.49 -13.78
C GLN A 138 -2.35 -7.55 -14.81
N ILE A 139 -1.04 -7.60 -15.00
CA ILE A 139 -0.34 -6.82 -16.04
C ILE A 139 -0.81 -7.27 -17.42
N ILE A 140 -0.83 -8.58 -17.69
CA ILE A 140 -1.27 -9.13 -18.98
C ILE A 140 -2.71 -8.71 -19.29
N LEU A 141 -3.61 -8.81 -18.33
CA LEU A 141 -5.02 -8.43 -18.48
C LEU A 141 -5.19 -6.92 -18.63
N SER A 142 -4.36 -6.11 -17.98
CA SER A 142 -4.37 -4.64 -18.12
C SER A 142 -4.08 -4.22 -19.58
N TYR A 143 -3.01 -4.76 -20.18
CA TYR A 143 -2.71 -4.53 -21.60
C TYR A 143 -3.72 -5.19 -22.53
N GLY A 144 -4.16 -6.42 -22.22
CA GLY A 144 -5.16 -7.13 -23.00
C GLY A 144 -6.49 -6.40 -23.08
N ALA A 145 -6.94 -5.77 -21.99
CA ALA A 145 -8.17 -5.00 -21.97
C ALA A 145 -8.11 -3.79 -22.91
N VAL A 146 -6.93 -3.19 -23.10
CA VAL A 146 -6.71 -2.02 -23.96
C VAL A 146 -6.56 -2.41 -25.43
N TYR A 147 -5.85 -3.50 -25.74
CA TYR A 147 -5.45 -3.83 -27.12
C TYR A 147 -6.14 -5.05 -27.74
N ALA A 148 -6.65 -5.99 -26.95
CA ALA A 148 -7.12 -7.29 -27.44
C ALA A 148 -8.65 -7.46 -27.45
N GLY A 149 -9.41 -6.49 -26.91
CA GLY A 149 -10.87 -6.40 -27.07
C GLY A 149 -11.70 -6.73 -25.81
N PRO A 150 -13.04 -6.81 -25.95
CA PRO A 150 -13.97 -6.82 -24.82
C PRO A 150 -13.90 -8.08 -23.94
N GLY A 151 -13.50 -9.23 -24.49
CA GLY A 151 -13.30 -10.47 -23.72
C GLY A 151 -12.26 -10.31 -22.61
N PHE A 152 -11.17 -9.59 -22.89
CA PHE A 152 -10.13 -9.29 -21.90
C PHE A 152 -10.62 -8.31 -20.82
N SER A 153 -11.52 -7.39 -21.15
CA SER A 153 -12.09 -6.46 -20.18
C SER A 153 -12.96 -7.19 -19.14
N HIS A 154 -13.72 -8.19 -19.56
CA HIS A 154 -14.50 -9.02 -18.65
C HIS A 154 -13.60 -9.87 -17.74
N MET A 155 -12.57 -10.50 -18.31
CA MET A 155 -11.57 -11.26 -17.54
C MET A 155 -10.82 -10.36 -16.55
N TYR A 156 -10.47 -9.13 -16.96
CA TYR A 156 -9.84 -8.14 -16.08
C TYR A 156 -10.70 -7.82 -14.86
N ASN A 157 -12.01 -7.61 -15.02
CA ASN A 157 -12.89 -7.31 -13.88
C ASN A 157 -12.93 -8.47 -12.87
N ILE A 158 -13.12 -9.70 -13.34
CA ILE A 158 -13.12 -10.88 -12.46
C ILE A 158 -11.77 -11.03 -11.76
N TRP A 159 -10.68 -10.91 -12.51
CA TRP A 159 -9.33 -11.06 -11.97
C TRP A 159 -8.98 -9.94 -11.00
N ALA A 160 -9.41 -8.70 -11.23
CA ALA A 160 -9.19 -7.57 -10.32
C ALA A 160 -9.78 -7.83 -8.93
N LYS A 161 -10.98 -8.41 -8.85
CA LYS A 161 -11.61 -8.83 -7.58
C LYS A 161 -10.80 -9.91 -6.86
N VAL A 162 -10.34 -10.93 -7.60
CA VAL A 162 -9.51 -12.01 -7.06
C VAL A 162 -8.16 -11.47 -6.58
N GLN A 163 -7.50 -10.67 -7.40
CA GLN A 163 -6.22 -10.03 -7.11
C GLN A 163 -6.32 -9.16 -5.86
N LEU A 164 -7.30 -8.27 -5.79
CA LEU A 164 -7.48 -7.37 -4.65
C LEU A 164 -7.73 -8.17 -3.37
N THR A 165 -8.56 -9.22 -3.44
CA THR A 165 -8.84 -10.11 -2.31
C THR A 165 -7.59 -10.86 -1.87
N GLY A 166 -6.75 -11.32 -2.81
CA GLY A 166 -5.48 -11.99 -2.51
C GLY A 166 -4.52 -11.11 -1.73
N PHE A 167 -4.25 -9.88 -2.21
CA PHE A 167 -3.40 -8.94 -1.47
C PHE A 167 -4.00 -8.51 -0.13
N PHE A 168 -5.32 -8.38 -0.04
CA PHE A 168 -5.98 -8.11 1.23
C PHE A 168 -5.76 -9.22 2.26
N VAL A 169 -5.90 -10.49 1.86
CA VAL A 169 -5.61 -11.64 2.73
C VAL A 169 -4.15 -11.62 3.16
N GLN A 170 -3.23 -11.34 2.23
CA GLN A 170 -1.80 -11.19 2.53
C GLN A 170 -1.55 -10.10 3.59
N GLU A 171 -2.14 -8.91 3.42
CA GLU A 171 -2.00 -7.79 4.36
C GLU A 171 -2.60 -8.11 5.74
N ILE A 172 -3.75 -8.81 5.79
CA ILE A 172 -4.35 -9.30 7.04
C ILE A 172 -3.42 -10.29 7.75
N ILE A 173 -2.83 -11.24 7.03
CA ILE A 173 -1.93 -12.24 7.64
C ILE A 173 -0.73 -11.54 8.28
N ILE A 174 -0.08 -10.61 7.55
CA ILE A 174 1.07 -9.87 8.08
C ILE A 174 0.69 -9.04 9.31
N SER A 175 -0.43 -8.33 9.21
CA SER A 175 -0.97 -7.48 10.27
C SER A 175 -1.36 -8.28 11.52
N SER A 176 -1.99 -9.45 11.34
CA SER A 176 -2.39 -10.32 12.46
C SER A 176 -1.17 -10.88 13.21
N ILE A 177 -0.15 -11.34 12.48
CA ILE A 177 1.10 -11.80 13.08
C ILE A 177 1.75 -10.65 13.87
N PHE A 178 1.78 -9.44 13.31
CA PHE A 178 2.31 -8.27 13.99
C PHE A 178 1.55 -7.98 15.30
N ILE A 179 0.21 -7.93 15.25
CA ILE A 179 -0.65 -7.63 16.39
C ILE A 179 -0.44 -8.66 17.52
N VAL A 180 -0.46 -9.95 17.21
CA VAL A 180 -0.29 -11.03 18.21
C VAL A 180 1.07 -10.90 18.91
N GLN A 181 2.12 -10.62 18.15
CA GLN A 181 3.48 -10.52 18.70
C GLN A 181 3.67 -9.23 19.52
N ALA A 182 3.04 -8.13 19.10
CA ALA A 182 2.98 -6.90 19.87
C ALA A 182 2.25 -7.10 21.21
N PHE A 183 1.09 -7.76 21.22
CA PHE A 183 0.33 -8.07 22.44
C PHE A 183 1.11 -9.00 23.38
N TRP A 184 1.77 -10.03 22.85
CA TRP A 184 2.59 -10.92 23.65
C TRP A 184 3.75 -10.18 24.31
N LEU A 185 4.43 -9.29 23.57
CA LEU A 185 5.52 -8.47 24.10
C LEU A 185 5.05 -7.53 25.21
N LEU A 186 3.89 -6.89 25.05
CA LEU A 186 3.22 -6.06 26.07
C LEU A 186 2.90 -6.85 27.34
N ARG A 187 2.36 -8.07 27.19
CA ARG A 187 1.93 -8.90 28.33
C ARG A 187 3.10 -9.39 29.17
N ILE A 188 4.25 -9.68 28.55
CA ILE A 188 5.43 -10.21 29.26
C ILE A 188 6.22 -9.12 29.98
N HIS A 189 6.19 -7.88 29.49
CA HIS A 189 6.93 -6.77 30.10
C HIS A 189 6.03 -5.61 30.58
N PRO A 190 5.08 -5.86 31.50
CA PRO A 190 4.11 -4.85 31.94
C PRO A 190 4.75 -3.70 32.76
N HIS A 191 5.94 -3.89 33.34
CA HIS A 191 6.57 -2.93 34.26
C HIS A 191 7.68 -2.06 33.65
N ARG A 192 7.97 -2.16 32.34
CA ARG A 192 9.17 -1.52 31.76
C ARG A 192 9.00 -0.07 31.26
N SER A 193 7.80 0.53 31.35
CA SER A 193 7.49 1.99 31.31
C SER A 193 6.10 2.24 30.71
N GLY A 194 5.31 3.14 31.30
CA GLY A 194 4.00 3.55 30.74
C GLY A 194 4.11 4.12 29.32
N ARG A 195 5.26 4.72 28.97
CA ARG A 195 5.57 5.23 27.64
C ARG A 195 5.67 4.12 26.57
N ARG A 196 6.29 2.98 26.89
CA ARG A 196 6.38 1.83 25.97
C ARG A 196 5.00 1.23 25.68
N LYS A 197 4.14 1.17 26.71
CA LYS A 197 2.75 0.74 26.56
C LYS A 197 1.99 1.67 25.59
N ALA A 198 2.08 2.99 25.81
CA ALA A 198 1.43 3.98 24.95
C ALA A 198 1.90 3.90 23.49
N ILE A 199 3.20 3.70 23.26
CA ILE A 199 3.74 3.52 21.90
C ILE A 199 3.14 2.25 21.28
N MET A 200 3.17 1.11 21.98
CA MET A 200 2.64 -0.13 21.41
C MET A 200 1.13 -0.06 21.13
N GLU A 201 0.35 0.62 21.99
CA GLU A 201 -1.07 0.90 21.73
C GLU A 201 -1.26 1.76 20.47
N GLN A 202 -0.42 2.79 20.24
CA GLN A 202 -0.45 3.57 19.01
C GLN A 202 -0.15 2.71 17.78
N LEU A 203 0.81 1.78 17.86
CA LEU A 203 1.12 0.86 16.76
C LEU A 203 -0.06 -0.06 16.42
N LEU A 204 -0.80 -0.52 17.43
CA LEU A 204 -2.01 -1.32 17.24
C LEU A 204 -3.12 -0.51 16.57
N VAL A 205 -3.37 0.73 17.01
CA VAL A 205 -4.36 1.62 16.39
C VAL A 205 -4.04 1.88 14.93
N ILE A 206 -2.77 2.17 14.61
CA ILE A 206 -2.34 2.42 13.23
C ILE A 206 -2.57 1.19 12.35
N ASN A 207 -2.21 -0.01 12.83
CA ASN A 207 -2.42 -1.23 12.07
C ASN A 207 -3.93 -1.55 11.87
N ALA A 208 -4.78 -1.28 12.86
CA ALA A 208 -6.23 -1.40 12.72
C ALA A 208 -6.80 -0.43 11.65
N VAL A 209 -6.29 0.81 11.61
CA VAL A 209 -6.66 1.81 10.59
C VAL A 209 -6.25 1.35 9.18
N ILE A 210 -5.08 0.72 9.03
CA ILE A 210 -4.63 0.15 7.75
C ILE A 210 -5.61 -0.94 7.27
N ILE A 211 -6.00 -1.87 8.15
CA ILE A 211 -6.97 -2.93 7.82
C ILE A 211 -8.32 -2.33 7.39
N LEU A 212 -8.79 -1.28 8.08
CA LEU A 212 -10.03 -0.60 7.72
C LEU A 212 -9.97 0.05 6.33
N MET A 213 -8.83 0.64 5.96
CA MET A 213 -8.63 1.17 4.61
C MET A 213 -8.73 0.05 3.56
N ASP A 214 -8.18 -1.13 3.83
CA ASP A 214 -8.28 -2.26 2.90
C ASP A 214 -9.69 -2.79 2.73
N ILE A 215 -10.42 -2.95 3.84
CA ILE A 215 -11.82 -3.35 3.80
C ILE A 215 -12.62 -2.37 2.93
N SER A 216 -12.34 -1.06 3.07
CA SER A 216 -12.98 -0.03 2.26
C SER A 216 -12.69 -0.19 0.76
N LEU A 217 -11.44 -0.48 0.39
CA LEU A 217 -11.08 -0.75 -1.01
C LEU A 217 -11.75 -2.01 -1.55
N LEU A 218 -11.86 -3.05 -0.73
CA LEU A 218 -12.51 -4.30 -1.10
C LEU A 218 -14.01 -4.07 -1.34
N VAL A 219 -14.70 -3.37 -0.42
CA VAL A 219 -16.11 -3.01 -0.60
C VAL A 219 -16.33 -2.25 -1.90
N LEU A 220 -15.49 -1.25 -2.22
CA LEU A 220 -15.62 -0.47 -3.46
C LEU A 220 -15.47 -1.33 -4.72
N GLU A 221 -14.52 -2.28 -4.72
CA GLU A 221 -14.31 -3.20 -5.83
C GLU A 221 -15.51 -4.15 -6.02
N TYR A 222 -16.06 -4.69 -4.94
CA TYR A 222 -17.23 -5.58 -5.01
C TYR A 222 -18.54 -4.85 -5.34
N LEU A 223 -18.58 -3.52 -5.16
CA LEU A 223 -19.65 -2.64 -5.65
C LEU A 223 -19.46 -2.19 -7.10
N ASP A 224 -18.44 -2.70 -7.81
CA ASP A 224 -18.09 -2.34 -9.19
C ASP A 224 -17.78 -0.83 -9.38
N LEU A 225 -17.39 -0.12 -8.31
CA LEU A 225 -17.03 1.29 -8.33
C LEU A 225 -15.55 1.49 -8.71
N PHE A 226 -15.16 0.96 -9.87
CA PHE A 226 -13.75 0.82 -10.29
C PHE A 226 -12.95 2.14 -10.28
N ILE A 227 -13.51 3.23 -10.79
CA ILE A 227 -12.81 4.53 -10.84
C ILE A 227 -12.53 5.06 -9.43
N LEU A 228 -13.52 4.99 -8.54
CA LEU A 228 -13.37 5.45 -7.17
C LEU A 228 -12.39 4.54 -6.41
N GLN A 229 -12.49 3.23 -6.64
CA GLN A 229 -11.62 2.21 -6.10
C GLN A 229 -10.15 2.47 -6.46
N THR A 230 -9.82 2.72 -7.73
CA THR A 230 -8.43 2.90 -8.18
C THR A 230 -7.83 4.19 -7.64
N VAL A 231 -8.59 5.28 -7.65
CA VAL A 231 -8.18 6.59 -7.13
C VAL A 231 -7.97 6.54 -5.61
N LEU A 232 -8.94 6.01 -4.86
CA LEU A 232 -8.81 5.85 -3.42
C LEU A 232 -7.71 4.86 -3.04
N LYS A 233 -7.49 3.80 -3.83
CA LYS A 233 -6.35 2.89 -3.64
C LYS A 233 -5.04 3.66 -3.68
N THR A 234 -4.81 4.46 -4.72
CA THR A 234 -3.58 5.27 -4.81
C THR A 234 -3.42 6.19 -3.62
N PHE A 235 -4.48 6.88 -3.19
CA PHE A 235 -4.44 7.76 -2.02
C PHE A 235 -4.20 7.00 -0.70
N PHE A 236 -4.93 5.93 -0.44
CA PHE A 236 -4.79 5.14 0.79
C PHE A 236 -3.40 4.53 0.91
N TYR A 237 -2.79 4.06 -0.18
CA TYR A 237 -1.41 3.58 -0.14
C TYR A 237 -0.42 4.67 0.30
N THR A 238 -0.62 5.94 -0.06
CA THR A 238 0.24 7.04 0.42
C THR A 238 0.07 7.25 1.93
N VAL A 239 -1.18 7.25 2.41
CA VAL A 239 -1.51 7.39 3.83
C VAL A 239 -0.92 6.22 4.61
N LYS A 240 -1.06 4.99 4.12
CA LYS A 240 -0.46 3.80 4.71
C LYS A 240 1.04 3.97 4.85
N LEU A 241 1.77 4.25 3.79
CA LEU A 241 3.24 4.44 3.87
C LEU A 241 3.64 5.58 4.83
N LYS A 242 2.86 6.67 4.89
CA LYS A 242 3.12 7.77 5.84
C LYS A 242 2.91 7.33 7.29
N LEU A 243 1.87 6.54 7.57
CA LEU A 243 1.64 5.94 8.88
C LEU A 243 2.74 4.95 9.26
N GLU A 244 3.17 4.10 8.31
CA GLU A 244 4.29 3.17 8.46
C GLU A 244 5.59 3.88 8.84
N PHE A 245 5.89 4.98 8.13
CA PHE A 245 7.04 5.84 8.43
C PHE A 245 6.96 6.48 9.81
N ALA A 246 5.81 7.05 10.18
CA ALA A 246 5.61 7.64 11.50
C ALA A 246 5.79 6.60 12.63
N VAL A 247 5.35 5.36 12.41
CA VAL A 247 5.59 4.27 13.36
C VAL A 247 7.07 3.96 13.49
N LEU A 248 7.78 3.79 12.37
CA LEU A 248 9.18 3.40 12.42
C LEU A 248 10.04 4.47 13.12
N SER A 249 9.85 5.75 12.79
CA SER A 249 10.62 6.83 13.41
C SER A 249 10.45 6.85 14.94
N ARG A 250 9.23 6.54 15.44
CA ARG A 250 9.00 6.37 16.88
C ARG A 250 9.70 5.14 17.44
N LEU A 251 9.70 4.02 16.71
CA LEU A 251 10.34 2.77 17.14
C LEU A 251 11.88 2.90 17.23
N VAL A 252 12.51 3.60 16.28
CA VAL A 252 13.98 3.83 16.29
C VAL A 252 14.40 4.76 17.43
N SER A 253 13.62 5.81 17.69
CA SER A 253 13.87 6.71 18.82
C SER A 253 13.81 5.99 20.17
N PHE A 254 12.99 4.95 20.27
CA PHE A 254 12.87 4.13 21.47
C PHE A 254 14.12 3.25 21.71
N VAL A 255 14.66 2.61 20.66
CA VAL A 255 15.84 1.72 20.80
C VAL A 255 17.11 2.49 21.18
N HIS A 256 17.29 3.70 20.65
CA HIS A 256 18.46 4.52 21.00
C HIS A 256 18.41 5.00 22.45
N TYR A 257 17.21 5.31 22.97
CA TYR A 257 17.04 5.76 24.35
C TYR A 257 17.25 4.64 25.38
N ASP A 258 16.79 3.42 25.10
CA ASP A 258 17.07 2.25 25.96
C ASP A 258 18.59 2.00 26.09
N TYR A 259 19.38 2.25 25.02
CA TYR A 259 20.84 2.16 25.06
C TYR A 259 21.49 3.25 25.93
N GLU A 260 20.99 4.49 25.91
CA GLU A 260 21.46 5.58 26.78
C GLU A 260 21.05 5.38 28.25
N GLN A 261 19.91 4.75 28.49
CA GLN A 261 19.42 4.49 29.83
C GLN A 261 20.17 3.32 30.48
N ASP A 262 20.46 2.25 29.73
CA ASP A 262 21.32 1.16 30.22
C ASP A 262 22.76 1.67 30.48
N SER A 263 23.33 2.50 29.60
CA SER A 263 24.70 3.03 29.78
C SER A 263 24.83 3.99 30.98
N SER A 264 23.78 4.74 31.31
CA SER A 264 23.75 5.63 32.49
C SER A 264 23.53 4.89 33.81
N THR A 265 22.95 3.70 33.81
CA THR A 265 22.91 2.82 35.01
C THR A 265 24.21 2.06 35.29
N PHE A 266 25.16 2.03 34.35
CA PHE A 266 26.48 1.42 34.52
C PHE A 266 27.60 2.45 34.78
N SER A 267 27.26 3.73 34.96
CA SER A 267 28.15 4.81 35.41
C SER A 267 27.88 5.17 36.86
#